data_AF-A0A351G2P1-F1
#
_entry.id   AF-A0A351G2P1-F1
#
_cell.length_a   1.000
_cell.length_b   1.000
_cell.length_c   1.000
_cell.angle_alpha   90.00
_cell.angle_beta   90.00
_cell.angle_gamma   90.00
#
_symmetry.space_group_name_H-M   'P 1'
#
loop_
_entity.id
_entity.type
_entity.pdbx_description
1 polymer ?
#
loop_
_entity_poly.entity_id
_entity_poly.type
_entity_poly.pdbx_seq_one_letter_code
_entity_poly.pdbx_strand_id
1 'polypeptide(L)'
;MLLKHKPTSDHSDCFLSQSFRQKENSMRNKWIQNRRLATIIIIPLVIFIGRTWLASSSQMPILFDLFDTLTLLGALWVLFRHYRNLTKADWITAFGLGLLIGVLMLFASLFNPYPFFWTVQDRAIQAVIRAGYTTLAALGGLVVMRQEGPVQFHIPALEWRKVGPSLLAGLFVGIPLAGVNVIALKLTQGQAISWQPAGAAFLDALLPGVVEEVIYRFAAWGILWMLLNKSLSGKAVWVSGLLATFIHSFAHFSDLFVEAPLVGLGMGLGIGLIWGLPPLLLARKRGLEAAISFHWIVDAARFLTGF
;
A
#
# COMPACT_ATOMS: atom_id res chain seq x y z
N MET A 1 61.38 29.07 47.39
CA MET A 1 60.35 29.91 46.72
C MET A 1 59.49 28.97 45.89
N LEU A 2 58.34 28.53 46.43
CA LEU A 2 57.48 27.49 45.85
C LEU A 2 56.09 28.12 45.61
N LEU A 3 55.74 28.37 44.36
CA LEU A 3 54.47 28.96 43.94
C LEU A 3 53.41 27.87 43.81
N LYS A 4 52.39 27.91 44.69
CA LYS A 4 51.16 27.11 44.61
C LYS A 4 50.25 27.64 43.49
N HIS A 5 50.07 26.87 42.43
CA HIS A 5 49.03 27.14 41.43
C HIS A 5 47.65 26.74 41.98
N LYS A 6 46.72 27.71 41.97
CA LYS A 6 45.28 27.51 42.26
C LYS A 6 44.61 26.98 40.99
N PRO A 7 43.92 25.83 41.01
CA PRO A 7 43.14 25.38 39.87
C PRO A 7 41.93 26.31 39.69
N THR A 8 41.81 26.91 38.51
CA THR A 8 40.66 27.73 38.08
C THR A 8 39.45 26.82 37.82
N SER A 9 38.35 27.07 38.52
CA SER A 9 37.14 26.25 38.60
C SER A 9 36.14 26.44 37.45
N ASP A 10 36.58 26.70 36.22
CA ASP A 10 35.71 27.20 35.14
C ASP A 10 35.16 26.10 34.19
N HIS A 11 35.40 24.82 34.50
CA HIS A 11 35.03 23.72 33.61
C HIS A 11 33.70 23.02 33.96
N SER A 12 33.15 23.19 35.17
CA SER A 12 31.92 22.49 35.58
C SER A 12 30.66 23.02 34.91
N ASP A 13 30.59 24.32 34.62
CA ASP A 13 29.37 24.96 34.09
C ASP A 13 29.13 24.65 32.61
N CYS A 14 30.20 24.38 31.86
CA CYS A 14 30.12 23.99 30.45
C CYS A 14 29.47 22.60 30.28
N PHE A 15 29.80 21.64 31.15
CA PHE A 15 29.27 20.27 31.07
C PHE A 15 27.76 20.20 31.38
N LEU A 16 27.29 20.96 32.39
CA LEU A 16 25.86 20.99 32.73
C LEU A 16 25.02 21.60 31.60
N SER A 17 25.53 22.66 30.95
CA SER A 17 24.85 23.29 29.81
C SER A 17 24.77 22.38 28.57
N GLN A 18 25.79 21.56 28.31
CA GLN A 18 25.77 20.60 27.19
C GLN A 18 24.80 19.45 27.43
N SER A 19 24.82 18.86 28.63
CA SER A 19 23.88 17.81 29.05
C SER A 19 22.43 18.26 28.93
N PHE A 20 22.12 19.47 29.41
CA PHE A 20 20.77 20.04 29.35
C PHE A 20 20.32 20.25 27.90
N ARG A 21 21.16 20.86 27.05
CA ARG A 21 20.85 21.05 25.62
C ARG A 21 20.65 19.75 24.88
N GLN A 22 21.44 18.71 25.18
CA GLN A 22 21.27 17.39 24.58
C GLN A 22 19.93 16.75 24.97
N LYS A 23 19.54 16.88 26.25
CA LYS A 23 18.25 16.39 26.75
C LYS A 23 17.07 17.14 26.13
N GLU A 24 17.15 18.47 26.04
CA GLU A 24 16.13 19.31 25.42
C GLU A 24 15.93 18.96 23.93
N ASN A 25 17.03 18.84 23.17
CA ASN A 25 16.99 18.43 21.77
C ASN A 25 16.40 17.02 21.60
N SER A 26 16.72 16.08 22.50
CA SER A 26 16.14 14.74 22.50
C SER A 26 14.61 14.76 22.71
N MET A 27 14.13 15.53 23.70
CA MET A 27 12.69 15.65 23.98
C MET A 27 11.95 16.32 22.83
N ARG A 28 12.49 17.40 22.26
CA ARG A 28 11.91 18.10 21.11
C ARG A 28 11.80 17.19 19.89
N ASN A 29 12.84 16.42 19.58
CA ASN A 29 12.82 15.47 18.45
C ASN A 29 11.77 14.38 18.65
N LYS A 30 11.66 13.81 19.86
CA LYS A 30 10.66 12.79 20.20
C LYS A 30 9.23 13.33 20.05
N TRP A 31 8.99 14.59 20.45
CA TRP A 31 7.69 15.22 20.30
C TRP A 31 7.30 15.46 18.84
N ILE A 32 8.23 15.95 18.00
CA ILE A 32 8.01 16.14 16.57
C ILE A 32 7.71 14.78 15.89
N GLN A 33 8.45 13.74 16.23
CA GLN A 33 8.23 12.38 15.74
C GLN A 33 6.83 11.87 16.09
N ASN A 34 6.42 12.00 17.36
CA ASN A 34 5.09 11.56 17.80
C ASN A 34 3.97 12.32 17.08
N ARG A 35 4.14 13.63 16.87
CA ARG A 35 3.18 14.44 16.12
C ARG A 35 3.01 13.97 14.68
N ARG A 36 4.11 13.72 13.96
CA ARG A 36 4.04 13.25 12.57
C ARG A 36 3.35 11.90 12.46
N LEU A 37 3.71 10.96 13.32
CA LEU A 37 3.07 9.64 13.37
C LEU A 37 1.58 9.77 13.68
N ALA A 38 1.22 10.57 14.69
CA ALA A 38 -0.17 10.82 15.04
C ALA A 38 -0.96 11.40 13.86
N THR A 39 -0.42 12.41 13.16
CA THR A 39 -1.08 12.99 11.97
C THR A 39 -1.31 11.95 10.87
N ILE A 40 -0.32 11.11 10.59
CA ILE A 40 -0.39 10.08 9.55
C ILE A 40 -1.42 8.99 9.90
N ILE A 41 -1.65 8.70 11.18
CA ILE A 41 -2.68 7.77 11.63
C ILE A 41 -4.07 8.44 11.68
N ILE A 42 -4.14 9.68 12.16
CA ILE A 42 -5.40 10.41 12.34
C ILE A 42 -6.05 10.71 10.99
N ILE A 43 -5.28 11.07 9.95
CA ILE A 43 -5.86 11.42 8.64
C ILE A 43 -6.70 10.27 8.05
N PRO A 44 -6.17 9.03 7.90
CA PRO A 44 -6.98 7.89 7.47
C PRO A 44 -8.20 7.66 8.37
N LEU A 45 -8.04 7.73 9.70
CA LEU A 45 -9.16 7.54 10.63
C LEU A 45 -10.27 8.58 10.42
N VAL A 46 -9.91 9.85 10.23
CA VAL A 46 -10.87 10.92 9.92
C VAL A 46 -11.58 10.66 8.60
N ILE A 47 -10.88 10.17 7.58
CA ILE A 47 -11.49 9.78 6.30
C ILE A 47 -12.47 8.62 6.50
N PHE A 48 -12.08 7.57 7.21
CA PHE A 48 -12.93 6.43 7.51
C PHE A 48 -14.21 6.85 8.26
N ILE A 49 -14.05 7.55 9.39
CA ILE A 49 -15.17 7.97 10.25
C ILE A 49 -16.04 8.98 9.50
N GLY A 50 -15.42 9.99 8.88
CA GLY A 50 -16.11 11.04 8.15
C GLY A 50 -16.91 10.49 6.98
N ARG A 51 -16.31 9.62 6.14
CA ARG A 51 -17.03 8.96 5.04
C ARG A 51 -18.17 8.11 5.56
N THR A 52 -17.94 7.28 6.58
CA THR A 52 -18.97 6.38 7.14
C THR A 52 -20.16 7.16 7.67
N TRP A 53 -19.90 8.24 8.42
CA TRP A 53 -20.95 9.11 8.95
C TRP A 53 -21.74 9.80 7.84
N LEU A 54 -21.06 10.41 6.86
CA LEU A 54 -21.69 11.12 5.76
C LEU A 54 -22.44 10.21 4.77
N ALA A 55 -21.98 8.96 4.61
CA ALA A 55 -22.61 7.97 3.73
C ALA A 55 -24.00 7.56 4.21
N SER A 56 -24.33 7.77 5.50
CA SER A 56 -25.67 7.51 6.04
C SER A 56 -26.74 8.47 5.50
N SER A 57 -26.35 9.64 5.00
CA SER A 57 -27.26 10.70 4.56
C SER A 57 -27.05 11.15 3.11
N SER A 58 -25.99 10.69 2.45
CA SER A 58 -25.63 11.15 1.11
C SER A 58 -24.81 10.11 0.35
N GLN A 59 -24.85 10.18 -0.98
CA GLN A 59 -23.95 9.37 -1.81
C GLN A 59 -22.52 9.85 -1.63
N MET A 60 -21.72 9.03 -0.94
CA MET A 60 -20.31 9.30 -0.69
C MET A 60 -19.45 8.36 -1.53
N PRO A 61 -18.31 8.83 -2.08
CA PRO A 61 -17.34 7.97 -2.73
C PRO A 61 -16.95 6.80 -1.82
N ILE A 62 -16.70 5.64 -2.42
CA ILE A 62 -16.21 4.49 -1.65
C ILE A 62 -14.79 4.77 -1.15
N LEU A 63 -14.39 4.06 -0.10
CA LEU A 63 -13.07 4.28 0.51
C LEU A 63 -11.91 4.06 -0.48
N PHE A 64 -12.04 3.12 -1.42
CA PHE A 64 -11.07 2.93 -2.49
C PHE A 64 -10.85 4.21 -3.31
N ASP A 65 -11.91 4.87 -3.77
CA ASP A 65 -11.80 6.12 -4.54
C ASP A 65 -11.00 7.18 -3.77
N LEU A 66 -11.27 7.32 -2.47
CA LEU A 66 -10.61 8.30 -1.61
C LEU A 66 -9.13 7.95 -1.40
N PHE A 67 -8.81 6.72 -1.01
CA PHE A 67 -7.44 6.32 -0.69
C PHE A 67 -6.56 6.13 -1.93
N ASP A 68 -7.11 5.64 -3.03
CA ASP A 68 -6.40 5.54 -4.31
C ASP A 68 -6.06 6.95 -4.81
N THR A 69 -7.02 7.88 -4.76
CA THR A 69 -6.79 9.29 -5.15
C THR A 69 -5.73 9.95 -4.28
N LEU A 70 -5.79 9.78 -2.95
CA LEU A 70 -4.78 10.33 -2.04
C LEU A 70 -3.39 9.74 -2.29
N THR A 71 -3.32 8.43 -2.54
CA THR A 71 -2.08 7.75 -2.90
C THR A 71 -1.53 8.31 -4.22
N LEU A 72 -2.39 8.54 -5.21
CA LEU A 72 -2.03 9.09 -6.50
C LEU A 72 -1.51 10.53 -6.40
N LEU A 73 -2.16 11.38 -5.61
CA LEU A 73 -1.71 12.74 -5.34
C LEU A 73 -0.34 12.74 -4.65
N GLY A 74 -0.13 11.84 -3.69
CA GLY A 74 1.17 11.61 -3.07
C GLY A 74 2.22 11.14 -4.07
N ALA A 75 1.88 10.18 -4.93
CA ALA A 75 2.76 9.66 -5.97
C ALA A 75 3.16 10.75 -6.98
N LEU A 76 2.21 11.56 -7.43
CA LEU A 76 2.45 12.72 -8.29
C LEU A 76 3.36 13.75 -7.63
N TRP A 77 3.15 14.05 -6.35
CA TRP A 77 4.00 14.98 -5.60
C TRP A 77 5.43 14.46 -5.49
N VAL A 78 5.61 13.18 -5.15
CA VAL A 78 6.92 12.52 -5.08
C VAL A 78 7.59 12.51 -6.46
N LEU A 79 6.84 12.14 -7.50
CA LEU A 79 7.31 12.14 -8.88
C LEU A 79 7.77 13.53 -9.31
N PHE A 80 6.96 14.57 -9.14
CA PHE A 80 7.30 15.93 -9.50
C PHE A 80 8.61 16.41 -8.84
N ARG A 81 8.82 16.04 -7.57
CA ARG A 81 10.02 16.43 -6.81
C ARG A 81 11.28 15.66 -7.21
N HIS A 82 11.15 14.42 -7.66
CA HIS A 82 12.26 13.49 -7.77
C HIS A 82 12.30 12.68 -9.07
N TYR A 83 11.56 13.09 -10.12
CA TYR A 83 11.49 12.37 -11.41
C TYR A 83 12.86 12.13 -12.06
N ARG A 84 13.84 12.99 -11.78
CA ARG A 84 15.22 12.88 -12.30
C ARG A 84 15.95 11.62 -11.82
N ASN A 85 15.46 10.98 -10.75
CA ASN A 85 15.99 9.73 -10.25
C ASN A 85 15.51 8.51 -11.04
N LEU A 86 14.53 8.69 -11.94
CA LEU A 86 14.00 7.62 -12.77
C LEU A 86 14.86 7.37 -14.01
N THR A 87 15.01 6.10 -14.32
CA THR A 87 15.66 5.59 -15.53
C THR A 87 14.64 5.39 -16.66
N LYS A 88 15.10 5.16 -17.89
CA LYS A 88 14.20 4.82 -19.01
C LYS A 88 13.41 3.53 -18.76
N ALA A 89 14.03 2.55 -18.10
CA ALA A 89 13.37 1.29 -17.76
C ALA A 89 12.19 1.52 -16.80
N ASP A 90 12.33 2.44 -15.84
CA ASP A 90 11.25 2.80 -14.91
C ASP A 90 10.00 3.31 -15.65
N TRP A 91 10.20 4.22 -16.61
CA TRP A 91 9.11 4.76 -17.43
C TRP A 91 8.46 3.69 -18.29
N ILE A 92 9.26 2.88 -18.99
CA ILE A 92 8.75 1.81 -19.86
C ILE A 92 7.93 0.81 -19.04
N THR A 93 8.43 0.39 -17.88
CA THR A 93 7.70 -0.53 -17.00
C THR A 93 6.40 0.07 -16.50
N ALA A 94 6.40 1.31 -16.02
CA ALA A 94 5.19 1.94 -15.49
C ALA A 94 4.11 2.14 -16.56
N PHE A 95 4.48 2.64 -17.75
CA PHE A 95 3.55 2.77 -18.87
C PHE A 95 3.10 1.40 -19.41
N GLY A 96 3.99 0.41 -19.43
CA GLY A 96 3.66 -0.96 -19.83
C GLY A 96 2.63 -1.60 -18.90
N LEU A 97 2.76 -1.41 -17.58
CA LEU A 97 1.76 -1.84 -16.60
C LEU A 97 0.44 -1.11 -16.81
N GLY A 98 0.45 0.21 -16.97
CA GLY A 98 -0.76 0.98 -17.24
C GLY A 98 -1.48 0.51 -18.50
N LEU A 99 -0.75 0.32 -19.60
CA LEU A 99 -1.31 -0.18 -20.86
C LEU A 99 -1.88 -1.59 -20.70
N LEU A 100 -1.18 -2.49 -20.01
CA LEU A 100 -1.66 -3.84 -19.71
C LEU A 100 -3.02 -3.79 -19.00
N ILE A 101 -3.14 -2.97 -17.94
CA ILE A 101 -4.39 -2.81 -17.19
C ILE A 101 -5.49 -2.18 -18.04
N GLY A 102 -5.18 -1.13 -18.80
CA GLY A 102 -6.15 -0.49 -19.69
C GLY A 102 -6.71 -1.47 -20.73
N VAL A 103 -5.85 -2.26 -21.37
CA VAL A 103 -6.28 -3.27 -22.34
C VAL A 103 -7.09 -4.36 -21.67
N LEU A 104 -6.59 -4.97 -20.58
CA LEU A 104 -7.32 -6.04 -19.87
C LEU A 104 -8.71 -5.58 -19.40
N MET A 105 -8.82 -4.33 -18.93
CA MET A 105 -10.09 -3.77 -18.47
C MET A 105 -11.14 -3.68 -19.58
N LEU A 106 -10.76 -3.53 -20.85
CA LEU A 106 -11.67 -3.57 -22.00
C LEU A 106 -12.21 -4.98 -22.30
N PHE A 107 -11.50 -6.03 -21.84
CA PHE A 107 -11.83 -7.43 -22.12
C PHE A 107 -12.28 -8.25 -20.90
N ALA A 108 -12.15 -7.72 -19.68
CA ALA A 108 -12.75 -8.27 -18.46
C ALA A 108 -14.22 -8.77 -18.63
N SER A 109 -14.56 -9.87 -18.00
CA SER A 109 -15.89 -10.46 -18.09
C SER A 109 -16.46 -10.85 -16.73
N LEU A 110 -15.58 -11.14 -15.77
CA LEU A 110 -15.89 -11.49 -14.39
C LEU A 110 -15.58 -10.33 -13.44
N PHE A 111 -14.57 -9.52 -13.75
CA PHE A 111 -14.24 -8.33 -12.97
C PHE A 111 -15.10 -7.13 -13.39
N ASN A 112 -15.92 -6.66 -12.46
CA ASN A 112 -16.69 -5.42 -12.61
C ASN A 112 -16.25 -4.44 -11.52
N PRO A 113 -15.45 -3.41 -11.84
CA PRO A 113 -15.05 -2.43 -10.85
C PRO A 113 -16.24 -1.55 -10.45
N TYR A 114 -16.16 -1.03 -9.23
CA TYR A 114 -17.09 0.00 -8.78
C TYR A 114 -17.03 1.23 -9.71
N PRO A 115 -18.18 1.90 -9.94
CA PRO A 115 -18.20 3.18 -10.63
C PRO A 115 -17.28 4.19 -9.93
N PHE A 116 -16.35 4.78 -10.69
CA PHE A 116 -15.38 5.72 -10.11
C PHE A 116 -16.11 6.99 -9.63
N PHE A 117 -15.99 7.29 -8.32
CA PHE A 117 -16.73 8.36 -7.65
C PHE A 117 -18.24 8.35 -7.95
N TRP A 118 -18.83 7.17 -8.18
CA TRP A 118 -20.24 7.00 -8.58
C TRP A 118 -20.66 7.66 -9.90
N THR A 119 -19.75 8.32 -10.62
CA THR A 119 -20.07 9.13 -11.80
C THR A 119 -19.66 8.45 -13.10
N VAL A 120 -18.58 7.67 -13.08
CA VAL A 120 -18.04 7.04 -14.29
C VAL A 120 -18.32 5.54 -14.29
N GLN A 121 -19.33 5.15 -15.08
CA GLN A 121 -19.70 3.75 -15.31
C GLN A 121 -19.22 3.22 -16.66
N ASP A 122 -18.83 4.11 -17.58
CA ASP A 122 -18.34 3.70 -18.89
C ASP A 122 -17.03 2.92 -18.76
N ARG A 123 -17.04 1.74 -19.36
CA ARG A 123 -15.96 0.77 -19.24
C ARG A 123 -14.67 1.24 -19.89
N ALA A 124 -14.76 1.94 -21.02
CA ALA A 124 -13.57 2.48 -21.70
C ALA A 124 -12.95 3.62 -20.89
N ILE A 125 -13.76 4.48 -20.29
CA ILE A 125 -13.27 5.53 -19.40
C ILE A 125 -12.64 4.91 -18.14
N GLN A 126 -13.25 3.90 -17.54
CA GLN A 126 -12.67 3.20 -16.39
C GLN A 126 -11.33 2.53 -16.73
N ALA A 127 -11.20 1.96 -17.92
CA ALA A 127 -9.93 1.43 -18.42
C ALA A 127 -8.83 2.51 -18.46
N VAL A 128 -9.15 3.69 -18.99
CA VAL A 128 -8.21 4.83 -19.03
C VAL A 128 -7.85 5.31 -17.63
N ILE A 129 -8.83 5.44 -16.73
CA ILE A 129 -8.59 5.87 -15.34
C ILE A 129 -7.68 4.87 -14.63
N ARG A 130 -8.00 3.57 -14.65
CA ARG A 130 -7.20 2.53 -13.97
C ARG A 130 -5.80 2.40 -14.57
N ALA A 131 -5.65 2.53 -15.89
CA ALA A 131 -4.35 2.59 -16.55
C ALA A 131 -3.51 3.77 -16.06
N GLY A 132 -4.13 4.96 -15.97
CA GLY A 132 -3.49 6.18 -15.47
C GLY A 132 -3.08 6.06 -14.00
N TYR A 133 -3.99 5.57 -13.15
CA TYR A 133 -3.74 5.33 -11.72
C TYR A 133 -2.57 4.37 -11.53
N THR A 134 -2.58 3.24 -12.23
CA THR A 134 -1.51 2.24 -12.16
C THR A 134 -0.18 2.82 -12.61
N THR A 135 -0.15 3.56 -13.72
CA THR A 135 1.07 4.19 -14.26
C THR A 135 1.67 5.15 -13.24
N LEU A 136 0.87 6.08 -12.73
CA LEU A 136 1.33 7.12 -11.82
C LEU A 136 1.72 6.56 -10.45
N ALA A 137 0.96 5.60 -9.92
CA ALA A 137 1.32 4.89 -8.69
C ALA A 137 2.64 4.11 -8.87
N ALA A 138 2.82 3.41 -9.99
CA ALA A 138 4.07 2.73 -10.32
C ALA A 138 5.25 3.71 -10.39
N LEU A 139 5.10 4.84 -11.08
CA LEU A 139 6.14 5.88 -11.15
C LEU A 139 6.48 6.45 -9.77
N GLY A 140 5.48 6.77 -8.95
CA GLY A 140 5.69 7.24 -7.58
C GLY A 140 6.43 6.20 -6.73
N GLY A 141 6.00 4.94 -6.78
CA GLY A 141 6.67 3.83 -6.10
C GLY A 141 8.11 3.62 -6.57
N LEU A 142 8.39 3.73 -7.88
CA LEU A 142 9.74 3.63 -8.44
C LEU A 142 10.64 4.75 -7.95
N VAL A 143 10.13 5.99 -7.87
CA VAL A 143 10.88 7.10 -7.29
C VAL A 143 11.27 6.82 -5.83
N VAL A 144 10.37 6.23 -5.04
CA VAL A 144 10.70 5.83 -3.66
C VAL A 144 11.72 4.69 -3.64
N MET A 145 11.55 3.66 -4.48
CA MET A 145 12.48 2.54 -4.60
C MET A 145 13.90 3.01 -4.92
N ARG A 146 14.06 3.97 -5.85
CA ARG A 146 15.36 4.56 -6.21
C ARG A 146 16.00 5.37 -5.07
N GLN A 147 15.27 5.64 -3.99
CA GLN A 147 15.74 6.25 -2.76
C GLN A 147 15.84 5.23 -1.61
N GLU A 148 16.10 3.96 -1.95
CA GLU A 148 16.22 2.85 -0.99
C GLU A 148 14.90 2.53 -0.25
N GLY A 149 13.79 2.73 -0.95
CA GLY A 149 12.45 2.41 -0.47
C GLY A 149 12.28 0.95 0.00
N PRO A 150 11.23 0.69 0.79
CA PRO A 150 11.05 -0.60 1.46
C PRO A 150 10.76 -1.77 0.52
N VAL A 151 10.25 -1.49 -0.68
CA VAL A 151 9.81 -2.51 -1.64
C VAL A 151 10.65 -2.38 -2.91
N GLN A 152 11.17 -3.51 -3.37
CA GLN A 152 11.92 -3.63 -4.61
C GLN A 152 11.00 -4.04 -5.75
N PHE A 153 11.31 -3.57 -6.95
CA PHE A 153 10.66 -3.99 -8.19
C PHE A 153 11.76 -4.38 -9.18
N HIS A 154 11.90 -5.69 -9.42
CA HIS A 154 13.07 -6.27 -10.08
C HIS A 154 13.07 -6.04 -11.60
N ILE A 155 11.89 -6.03 -12.22
CA ILE A 155 11.72 -5.75 -13.66
C ILE A 155 12.41 -4.43 -14.08
N PRO A 156 12.06 -3.26 -13.52
CA PRO A 156 12.69 -2.00 -13.91
C PRO A 156 14.12 -1.83 -13.35
N ALA A 157 14.50 -2.66 -12.38
CA ALA A 157 15.89 -2.78 -11.93
C ALA A 157 16.75 -3.68 -12.86
N LEU A 158 16.16 -4.27 -13.91
CA LEU A 158 16.78 -5.22 -14.84
C LEU A 158 17.35 -6.47 -14.15
N GLU A 159 16.82 -6.81 -12.98
CA GLU A 159 17.22 -7.98 -12.19
C GLU A 159 16.40 -9.23 -12.56
N TRP A 160 16.33 -9.54 -13.86
CA TRP A 160 15.47 -10.59 -14.42
C TRP A 160 15.61 -11.97 -13.75
N ARG A 161 16.82 -12.29 -13.27
CA ARG A 161 17.10 -13.53 -12.53
C ARG A 161 16.30 -13.66 -11.22
N LYS A 162 15.87 -12.54 -10.62
CA LYS A 162 15.08 -12.52 -9.39
C LYS A 162 13.57 -12.53 -9.63
N VAL A 163 13.11 -12.16 -10.83
CA VAL A 163 11.67 -12.07 -11.17
C VAL A 163 10.99 -13.43 -11.02
N GLY A 164 11.51 -14.47 -11.69
CA GLY A 164 10.95 -15.82 -11.65
C GLY A 164 10.84 -16.38 -10.22
N PRO A 165 11.94 -16.44 -9.44
CA PRO A 165 11.90 -16.88 -8.05
C PRO A 165 10.95 -16.07 -7.15
N SER A 166 10.78 -14.77 -7.42
CA SER A 166 9.87 -13.90 -6.67
C SER A 166 8.41 -14.24 -6.97
N LEU A 167 8.06 -14.39 -8.25
CA LEU A 167 6.73 -14.85 -8.67
C LEU A 167 6.39 -16.21 -8.06
N LEU A 168 7.32 -17.18 -8.14
CA LEU A 168 7.15 -18.51 -7.56
C LEU A 168 6.95 -18.47 -6.04
N ALA A 169 7.68 -17.60 -5.33
CA ALA A 169 7.50 -17.45 -3.89
C ALA A 169 6.09 -16.94 -3.54
N GLY A 170 5.57 -15.97 -4.30
CA GLY A 170 4.21 -15.49 -4.10
C GLY A 170 3.14 -16.54 -4.41
N LEU A 171 3.31 -17.31 -5.49
CA LEU A 171 2.41 -18.43 -5.82
C LEU A 171 2.42 -19.51 -4.74
N PHE A 172 3.60 -19.89 -4.24
CA PHE A 172 3.75 -20.93 -3.22
C PHE A 172 3.02 -20.57 -1.92
N VAL A 173 3.10 -19.31 -1.50
CA VAL A 173 2.36 -18.81 -0.32
C VAL A 173 0.88 -18.56 -0.64
N GLY A 174 0.57 -18.15 -1.87
CA GLY A 174 -0.78 -17.80 -2.31
C GLY A 174 -1.69 -19.00 -2.50
N ILE A 175 -1.22 -20.10 -3.08
CA ILE A 175 -2.02 -21.31 -3.34
C ILE A 175 -2.77 -21.83 -2.08
N PRO A 176 -2.11 -22.06 -0.92
CA PRO A 176 -2.84 -22.53 0.27
C PRO A 176 -3.86 -21.50 0.76
N LEU A 177 -3.53 -20.20 0.71
CA LEU A 177 -4.45 -19.14 1.14
C LEU A 177 -5.58 -18.87 0.14
N ALA A 178 -5.40 -19.22 -1.13
CA ALA A 178 -6.44 -19.23 -2.14
C ALA A 178 -7.49 -20.31 -1.83
N GLY A 179 -7.06 -21.51 -1.42
CA GLY A 179 -7.96 -22.56 -0.95
C GLY A 179 -8.77 -22.13 0.30
N VAL A 180 -8.10 -21.51 1.27
CA VAL A 180 -8.78 -20.94 2.45
C VAL A 180 -9.77 -19.84 2.04
N ASN A 181 -9.42 -18.99 1.08
CA ASN A 181 -10.29 -17.93 0.58
C ASN A 181 -11.57 -18.50 -0.04
N VAL A 182 -11.47 -19.50 -0.92
CA VAL A 182 -12.64 -20.17 -1.52
C VAL A 182 -13.55 -20.79 -0.45
N ILE A 183 -12.97 -21.45 0.56
CA ILE A 183 -13.75 -22.02 1.67
C ILE A 183 -14.44 -20.92 2.48
N ALA A 184 -13.72 -19.84 2.79
CA ALA A 184 -14.27 -18.72 3.55
C ALA A 184 -15.43 -18.04 2.79
N LEU A 185 -15.28 -17.81 1.48
CA LEU A 185 -16.32 -17.21 0.64
C LEU A 185 -17.56 -18.11 0.57
N LYS A 186 -17.38 -19.42 0.36
CA LYS A 186 -18.48 -20.39 0.43
C LYS A 186 -19.24 -20.34 1.75
N LEU A 187 -18.53 -20.28 2.88
CA LEU A 187 -19.16 -20.24 4.20
C LEU A 187 -19.88 -18.92 4.50
N THR A 188 -19.32 -17.80 4.04
CA THR A 188 -19.84 -16.46 4.33
C THR A 188 -20.98 -16.05 3.41
N GLN A 189 -20.95 -16.48 2.14
CA GLN A 189 -21.98 -16.14 1.15
C GLN A 189 -23.08 -17.21 1.07
N GLY A 190 -22.85 -18.41 1.59
CA GLY A 190 -23.81 -19.51 1.54
C GLY A 190 -24.08 -20.03 0.12
N GLN A 191 -23.22 -19.71 -0.85
CA GLN A 191 -23.37 -20.12 -2.25
C GLN A 191 -22.52 -21.35 -2.57
N ALA A 192 -23.01 -22.19 -3.50
CA ALA A 192 -22.25 -23.31 -4.02
C ALA A 192 -21.18 -22.83 -5.01
N ILE A 193 -20.11 -23.61 -5.18
CA ILE A 193 -19.06 -23.32 -6.17
C ILE A 193 -19.68 -23.34 -7.57
N SER A 194 -19.53 -22.24 -8.30
CA SER A 194 -19.96 -22.08 -9.69
C SER A 194 -18.73 -21.85 -10.57
N TRP A 195 -18.25 -22.92 -11.19
CA TRP A 195 -17.05 -22.87 -12.04
C TRP A 195 -17.20 -21.88 -13.20
N GLN A 196 -16.29 -20.92 -13.27
CA GLN A 196 -16.18 -19.94 -14.35
C GLN A 196 -15.17 -20.38 -15.42
N PRO A 197 -15.21 -19.81 -16.64
CA PRO A 197 -14.18 -20.05 -17.64
C PRO A 197 -12.79 -19.68 -17.12
N ALA A 198 -11.88 -20.65 -17.06
CA ALA A 198 -10.57 -20.48 -16.42
C ALA A 198 -9.74 -19.34 -17.05
N GLY A 199 -9.79 -19.20 -18.38
CA GLY A 199 -9.10 -18.11 -19.08
C GLY A 199 -9.58 -16.72 -18.63
N ALA A 200 -10.90 -16.54 -18.48
CA ALA A 200 -11.49 -15.31 -17.98
C ALA A 200 -11.09 -15.07 -16.51
N ALA A 201 -11.20 -16.07 -15.66
CA ALA A 201 -10.83 -15.96 -14.25
C ALA A 201 -9.35 -15.53 -14.06
N PHE A 202 -8.44 -16.14 -14.82
CA PHE A 202 -7.02 -15.84 -14.72
C PHE A 202 -6.64 -14.46 -15.28
N LEU A 203 -7.24 -14.06 -16.40
CA LEU A 203 -6.98 -12.74 -17.00
C LEU A 203 -7.58 -11.62 -16.15
N ASP A 204 -8.82 -11.80 -15.69
CA ASP A 204 -9.51 -10.79 -14.90
C ASP A 204 -8.89 -10.61 -13.52
N ALA A 205 -8.38 -11.69 -12.90
CA ALA A 205 -7.67 -11.61 -11.62
C ALA A 205 -6.37 -10.80 -11.69
N LEU A 206 -5.77 -10.60 -12.88
CA LEU A 206 -4.60 -9.74 -13.03
C LEU A 206 -4.95 -8.27 -12.74
N LEU A 207 -6.18 -7.85 -12.99
CA LEU A 207 -6.62 -6.46 -12.78
C LEU A 207 -6.46 -6.05 -11.30
N PRO A 208 -7.18 -6.64 -10.34
CA PRO A 208 -6.98 -6.32 -8.93
C PRO A 208 -5.57 -6.71 -8.45
N GLY A 209 -5.05 -7.88 -8.84
CA GLY A 209 -3.76 -8.36 -8.36
C GLY A 209 -2.56 -7.47 -8.71
N VAL A 210 -2.60 -6.76 -9.85
CA VAL A 210 -1.57 -5.78 -10.20
C VAL A 210 -1.91 -4.40 -9.65
N VAL A 211 -3.14 -3.91 -9.87
CA VAL A 211 -3.53 -2.54 -9.53
C VAL A 211 -3.40 -2.30 -8.03
N GLU A 212 -3.96 -3.19 -7.21
CA GLU A 212 -4.00 -3.02 -5.75
C GLU A 212 -2.58 -3.12 -5.15
N GLU A 213 -1.74 -4.02 -5.66
CA GLU A 213 -0.37 -4.17 -5.17
C GLU A 213 0.52 -3.00 -5.57
N VAL A 214 0.37 -2.47 -6.80
CA VAL A 214 1.07 -1.26 -7.24
C VAL A 214 0.65 -0.04 -6.44
N ILE A 215 -0.65 0.13 -6.16
CA ILE A 215 -1.15 1.26 -5.38
C ILE A 215 -0.74 1.12 -3.91
N TYR A 216 -1.08 0.01 -3.26
CA TYR A 216 -0.98 -0.10 -1.80
C TYR A 216 0.37 -0.63 -1.31
N ARG A 217 0.93 -1.67 -1.93
CA ARG A 217 2.23 -2.22 -1.50
C ARG A 217 3.41 -1.48 -2.06
N PHE A 218 3.27 -0.81 -3.20
CA PHE A 218 4.39 -0.09 -3.78
C PHE A 218 4.32 1.41 -3.54
N ALA A 219 3.29 2.09 -4.03
CA ALA A 219 3.19 3.54 -3.93
C ALA A 219 2.87 4.01 -2.50
N ALA A 220 1.74 3.59 -1.93
CA ALA A 220 1.26 4.05 -0.62
C ALA A 220 2.26 3.70 0.49
N TRP A 221 2.73 2.45 0.53
CA TRP A 221 3.76 2.04 1.48
C TRP A 221 5.05 2.87 1.32
N GLY A 222 5.53 3.07 0.09
CA GLY A 222 6.71 3.87 -0.17
C GLY A 222 6.57 5.32 0.31
N ILE A 223 5.45 5.97 0.00
CA ILE A 223 5.17 7.36 0.39
C ILE A 223 5.08 7.49 1.91
N LEU A 224 4.32 6.60 2.57
CA LEU A 224 4.21 6.58 4.03
C LEU A 224 5.56 6.32 4.69
N TRP A 225 6.39 5.45 4.11
CA TRP A 225 7.75 5.24 4.55
C TRP A 225 8.58 6.51 4.45
N MET A 226 8.56 7.24 3.32
CA MET A 226 9.30 8.51 3.19
C MET A 226 8.92 9.53 4.27
N LEU A 227 7.62 9.62 4.58
CA LEU A 227 7.10 10.53 5.61
C LEU A 227 7.58 10.13 7.02
N LEU A 228 7.71 8.83 7.28
CA LEU A 228 8.04 8.28 8.59
C LEU A 228 9.53 7.97 8.80
N ASN A 229 10.32 7.75 7.75
CA ASN A 229 11.68 7.19 7.83
C ASN A 229 12.62 8.05 8.69
N LYS A 230 12.53 9.37 8.55
CA LYS A 230 13.31 10.33 9.37
C LYS A 230 12.92 10.32 10.85
N SER A 231 11.72 9.86 11.17
CA SER A 231 11.16 9.92 12.51
C SER A 231 11.25 8.57 13.23
N LEU A 232 10.96 7.45 12.57
CA LEU A 232 10.89 6.12 13.18
C LEU A 232 12.08 5.22 12.83
N SER A 233 13.04 5.68 12.01
CA SER A 233 14.20 4.90 11.57
C SER A 233 13.77 3.51 11.03
N GLY A 234 14.46 2.42 11.39
CA GLY A 234 14.16 1.06 10.93
C GLY A 234 12.74 0.57 11.22
N LYS A 235 12.04 1.15 12.20
CA LYS A 235 10.62 0.82 12.47
C LYS A 235 9.68 1.40 11.41
N ALA A 236 10.09 2.46 10.70
CA ALA A 236 9.26 3.13 9.70
C ALA A 236 8.78 2.15 8.64
N VAL A 237 9.64 1.24 8.17
CA VAL A 237 9.31 0.23 7.16
C VAL A 237 8.08 -0.59 7.57
N TRP A 238 8.05 -1.08 8.81
CA TRP A 238 6.95 -1.91 9.29
C TRP A 238 5.71 -1.10 9.61
N VAL A 239 5.86 0.07 10.25
CA VAL A 239 4.72 0.93 10.58
C VAL A 239 4.02 1.45 9.33
N SER A 240 4.76 1.91 8.32
CA SER A 240 4.17 2.36 7.06
C SER A 240 3.54 1.23 6.27
N GLY A 241 4.17 0.04 6.29
CA GLY A 241 3.65 -1.13 5.59
C GLY A 241 2.37 -1.67 6.20
N LEU A 242 2.31 -1.76 7.53
CA LEU A 242 1.10 -2.12 8.27
C LEU A 242 0.00 -1.08 8.05
N LEU A 243 0.32 0.21 8.08
CA LEU A 243 -0.67 1.26 7.82
C LEU A 243 -1.25 1.15 6.41
N ALA A 244 -0.41 1.00 5.37
CA ALA A 244 -0.88 0.77 4.01
C ALA A 244 -1.71 -0.52 3.88
N THR A 245 -1.32 -1.58 4.61
CA THR A 245 -2.07 -2.84 4.68
C THR A 245 -3.46 -2.64 5.25
N PHE A 246 -3.58 -2.01 6.40
CA PHE A 246 -4.88 -1.84 7.05
C PHE A 246 -5.76 -0.84 6.32
N ILE A 247 -5.21 0.26 5.78
CA ILE A 247 -5.98 1.17 4.91
C ILE A 247 -6.60 0.39 3.76
N HIS A 248 -5.82 -0.45 3.08
CA HIS A 248 -6.31 -1.30 1.99
C HIS A 248 -7.40 -2.26 2.47
N SER A 249 -7.12 -3.04 3.52
CA SER A 249 -8.03 -4.08 4.00
C SER A 249 -9.37 -3.51 4.48
N PHE A 250 -9.36 -2.34 5.14
CA PHE A 250 -10.59 -1.68 5.54
C PHE A 250 -11.33 -1.03 4.36
N ALA A 251 -10.64 -0.64 3.28
CA ALA A 251 -11.30 -0.06 2.11
C ALA A 251 -12.28 -1.02 1.42
N HIS A 252 -12.03 -2.34 1.48
CA HIS A 252 -12.98 -3.36 0.99
C HIS A 252 -14.32 -3.37 1.73
N PHE A 253 -14.38 -2.85 2.95
CA PHE A 253 -15.58 -2.90 3.80
C PHE A 253 -16.33 -1.58 3.84
N SER A 254 -16.15 -0.73 2.82
CA SER A 254 -16.75 0.60 2.71
C SER A 254 -18.25 0.61 3.03
N ASP A 255 -19.05 -0.27 2.43
CA ASP A 255 -20.50 -0.28 2.66
C ASP A 255 -20.87 -1.00 3.97
N LEU A 256 -20.14 -2.06 4.33
CA LEU A 256 -20.30 -2.74 5.61
C LEU A 256 -20.01 -1.82 6.80
N PHE A 257 -19.13 -0.82 6.66
CA PHE A 257 -18.92 0.18 7.69
C PHE A 257 -20.15 1.05 7.95
N VAL A 258 -20.99 1.27 6.93
CA VAL A 258 -22.24 2.03 7.09
C VAL A 258 -23.30 1.16 7.76
N GLU A 259 -23.41 -0.09 7.33
CA GLU A 259 -24.45 -1.02 7.81
C GLU A 259 -24.15 -1.60 9.19
N ALA A 260 -22.91 -2.03 9.43
CA ALA A 260 -22.48 -2.70 10.64
C ALA A 260 -21.01 -2.36 10.98
N PRO A 261 -20.72 -1.16 11.51
CA PRO A 261 -19.35 -0.67 11.71
C PRO A 261 -18.44 -1.62 12.48
N LEU A 262 -18.94 -2.24 13.56
CA LEU A 262 -18.15 -3.17 14.37
C LEU A 262 -17.82 -4.46 13.63
N VAL A 263 -18.73 -4.93 12.77
CA VAL A 263 -18.48 -6.10 11.89
C VAL A 263 -17.45 -5.73 10.83
N GLY A 264 -17.58 -4.55 10.21
CA GLY A 264 -16.59 -4.01 9.26
C GLY A 264 -15.18 -3.89 9.87
N LEU A 265 -15.07 -3.44 11.13
CA LEU A 265 -13.80 -3.44 11.86
C LEU A 265 -13.26 -4.86 12.05
N GLY A 266 -14.09 -5.79 12.53
CA GLY A 266 -13.68 -7.18 12.77
C GLY A 266 -13.21 -7.87 11.48
N MET A 267 -14.00 -7.75 10.40
CA MET A 267 -13.68 -8.35 9.11
C MET A 267 -12.46 -7.70 8.45
N GLY A 268 -12.34 -6.36 8.51
CA GLY A 268 -11.17 -5.65 7.99
C GLY A 268 -9.87 -6.03 8.70
N LEU A 269 -9.90 -6.22 10.02
CA LEU A 269 -8.77 -6.75 10.78
C LEU A 269 -8.46 -8.20 10.37
N GLY A 270 -9.48 -9.06 10.30
CA GLY A 270 -9.33 -10.46 9.88
C GLY A 270 -8.70 -10.60 8.51
N ILE A 271 -9.21 -9.85 7.52
CA ILE A 271 -8.65 -9.85 6.16
C ILE A 271 -7.24 -9.28 6.16
N GLY A 272 -7.00 -8.16 6.85
CA GLY A 272 -5.67 -7.56 6.93
C GLY A 272 -4.63 -8.50 7.51
N LEU A 273 -4.99 -9.31 8.50
CA LEU A 273 -4.08 -10.29 9.10
C LEU A 273 -3.86 -11.51 8.20
N ILE A 274 -4.93 -12.11 7.66
CA ILE A 274 -4.85 -13.39 6.94
C ILE A 274 -4.37 -13.20 5.50
N TRP A 275 -4.93 -12.23 4.76
CA TRP A 275 -4.62 -11.97 3.35
C TRP A 275 -3.80 -10.70 3.14
N GLY A 276 -3.80 -9.74 4.06
CA GLY A 276 -3.03 -8.50 3.94
C GLY A 276 -1.55 -8.62 4.35
N LEU A 277 -1.24 -9.34 5.44
CA LEU A 277 0.14 -9.51 5.92
C LEU A 277 1.04 -10.36 5.00
N PRO A 278 0.58 -11.46 4.37
CA PRO A 278 1.42 -12.21 3.45
C PRO A 278 2.00 -11.37 2.30
N PRO A 279 1.22 -10.60 1.51
CA PRO A 279 1.78 -9.77 0.45
C PRO A 279 2.65 -8.64 0.99
N LEU A 280 2.40 -8.13 2.20
CA LEU A 280 3.31 -7.20 2.89
C LEU A 280 4.71 -7.82 3.09
N LEU A 281 4.76 -9.03 3.64
CA LEU A 281 6.01 -9.74 3.90
C LEU A 281 6.72 -10.16 2.61
N LEU A 282 5.96 -10.61 1.61
CA LEU A 282 6.46 -10.96 0.29
C LEU A 282 7.03 -9.75 -0.43
N ALA A 283 6.31 -8.63 -0.50
CA ALA A 283 6.80 -7.38 -1.09
C ALA A 283 8.12 -6.93 -0.45
N ARG A 284 8.23 -7.03 0.88
CA ARG A 284 9.46 -6.63 1.58
C ARG A 284 10.66 -7.52 1.26
N LYS A 285 10.44 -8.84 1.22
CA LYS A 285 11.52 -9.84 1.16
C LYS A 285 11.86 -10.28 -0.26
N ARG A 286 10.88 -10.23 -1.16
CA ARG A 286 10.90 -10.81 -2.50
C ARG A 286 10.41 -9.83 -3.57
N GLY A 287 10.15 -8.56 -3.22
CA GLY A 287 9.74 -7.53 -4.16
C GLY A 287 8.29 -7.60 -4.58
N LEU A 288 7.88 -6.59 -5.35
CA LEU A 288 6.51 -6.36 -5.78
C LEU A 288 5.94 -7.54 -6.56
N GLU A 289 6.75 -8.20 -7.38
CA GLU A 289 6.30 -9.35 -8.19
C GLU A 289 5.75 -10.49 -7.33
N ALA A 290 6.35 -10.74 -6.16
CA ALA A 290 5.88 -11.78 -5.25
C ALA A 290 4.54 -11.42 -4.60
N ALA A 291 4.29 -10.14 -4.34
CA ALA A 291 3.01 -9.68 -3.81
C ALA A 291 1.91 -9.74 -4.88
N ILE A 292 2.24 -9.33 -6.11
CA ILE A 292 1.34 -9.44 -7.28
C ILE A 292 0.95 -10.90 -7.52
N SER A 293 1.92 -11.83 -7.56
CA SER A 293 1.59 -13.23 -7.85
C SER A 293 0.81 -13.91 -6.71
N PHE A 294 1.07 -13.52 -5.46
CA PHE A 294 0.27 -13.94 -4.31
C PHE A 294 -1.18 -13.47 -4.45
N HIS A 295 -1.39 -12.18 -4.70
CA HIS A 295 -2.72 -11.60 -4.82
C HIS A 295 -3.46 -12.22 -6.00
N TRP A 296 -2.81 -12.25 -7.17
CA TRP A 296 -3.36 -12.80 -8.39
C TRP A 296 -3.89 -14.22 -8.21
N ILE A 297 -3.14 -15.14 -7.55
CA ILE A 297 -3.61 -16.52 -7.43
C ILE A 297 -4.80 -16.67 -6.47
N VAL A 298 -4.88 -15.83 -5.44
CA VAL A 298 -6.04 -15.80 -4.51
C VAL A 298 -7.29 -15.33 -5.26
N ASP A 299 -7.17 -14.29 -6.08
CA ASP A 299 -8.26 -13.76 -6.88
C ASP A 299 -8.61 -14.65 -8.07
N ALA A 300 -7.63 -15.29 -8.69
CA ALA A 300 -7.85 -16.27 -9.75
C ALA A 300 -8.71 -17.43 -9.24
N ALA A 301 -8.42 -17.93 -8.02
CA ALA A 301 -9.19 -19.01 -7.42
C ALA A 301 -10.62 -18.58 -7.08
N ARG A 302 -10.82 -17.38 -6.51
CA ARG A 302 -12.15 -16.85 -6.20
C ARG A 302 -12.98 -16.65 -7.48
N PHE A 303 -12.39 -16.06 -8.52
CA PHE A 303 -13.09 -15.87 -9.79
C PHE A 303 -13.39 -17.19 -10.48
N LEU A 304 -12.45 -18.15 -10.44
CA LEU A 304 -12.67 -19.48 -11.00
C LEU A 304 -13.83 -20.22 -10.34
N THR A 305 -14.07 -19.98 -9.05
CA THR A 305 -15.11 -20.66 -8.27
C THR A 305 -16.44 -19.91 -8.22
N GLY A 306 -16.55 -18.79 -8.93
CA GLY A 306 -17.79 -18.03 -9.06
C GLY A 306 -18.06 -17.11 -7.88
N PHE A 307 -16.97 -16.54 -7.34
CA PHE A 307 -16.86 -15.70 -6.14
C PHE A 307 -16.62 -16.51 -4.87
#